data_AF-A0A6V7K0G0-F1
#
_entry.id   AF-A0A6V7K0G0-F1
#
_cell.length_a   1.000
_cell.length_b   1.000
_cell.length_c   1.000
_cell.angle_alpha   90.00
_cell.angle_beta   90.00
_cell.angle_gamma   90.00
#
_symmetry.space_group_name_H-M   'P 1'
#
loop_
_entity.id
_entity.type
_entity.pdbx_description
1 polymer ?
#
loop_
_entity_poly.entity_id
_entity_poly.type
_entity_poly.pdbx_seq_one_letter_code
_entity_poly.pdbx_strand_id
1 'polypeptide(L)' 'AETMAANMKKSLENLIEHSNWLTSLAKKSLRAKLRAMKTLFGFPDWYDQKNLIEAYYKD' A
#
# COMPACT_ATOMS: atom_id res chain seq x y z
N ALA A 1 -10.77 8.15 0.07
CA ALA A 1 -9.98 7.00 0.58
C ALA A 1 -8.48 7.17 0.31
N GLU A 2 -8.09 7.55 -0.91
CA GLU A 2 -6.68 7.75 -1.30
C GLU A 2 -5.95 8.79 -0.45
N THR A 3 -6.54 9.98 -0.24
CA THR A 3 -5.96 11.03 0.61
C THR A 3 -5.71 10.55 2.04
N MET A 4 -6.63 9.75 2.59
CA MET A 4 -6.46 9.18 3.94
C MET A 4 -5.30 8.19 3.98
N ALA A 5 -5.15 7.33 2.98
CA ALA A 5 -4.04 6.39 2.91
C ALA A 5 -2.69 7.08 2.70
N ALA A 6 -2.64 8.15 1.90
CA ALA A 6 -1.45 8.98 1.77
C ALA A 6 -1.07 9.60 3.13
N ASN A 7 -2.05 10.15 3.85
CA ASN A 7 -1.84 10.72 5.19
C ASN A 7 -1.36 9.66 6.19
N MET A 8 -1.95 8.46 6.17
CA MET A 8 -1.51 7.34 7.02
C MET A 8 -0.06 6.92 6.72
N LYS A 9 0.33 6.81 5.45
CA LYS A 9 1.72 6.51 5.06
C LYS A 9 2.67 7.58 5.58
N LYS A 10 2.33 8.87 5.41
CA LYS A 10 3.15 9.99 5.92
C LYS A 10 3.30 9.96 7.44
N SER A 11 2.21 9.71 8.17
CA SER A 11 2.26 9.57 9.63
C SER A 11 3.13 8.39 10.06
N LEU A 12 3.04 7.25 9.38
CA LEU A 12 3.87 6.08 9.67
C LEU A 12 5.36 6.34 9.38
N GLU A 13 5.67 7.07 8.30
CA GLU A 13 7.04 7.48 8.00
C GLU A 13 7.62 8.35 9.12
N ASN A 14 6.84 9.31 9.63
CA ASN A 14 7.23 10.12 10.77
C ASN A 14 7.46 9.28 12.03
N LEU A 15 6.61 8.29 12.33
CA LEU A 15 6.79 7.40 13.48
C LEU A 15 8.07 6.56 13.36
N ILE A 16 8.40 6.08 12.15
CA ILE A 16 9.64 5.34 11.90
C ILE A 16 10.86 6.24 12.13
N GLU A 17 10.84 7.50 11.70
CA GLU A 17 11.91 8.47 11.93
C GLU A 17 12.17 8.73 13.41
N HIS A 18 11.12 8.98 14.18
CA HIS A 18 11.22 9.39 15.58
C HIS A 18 11.24 8.21 16.56
N SER A 19 11.29 6.97 16.07
CA SER A 19 11.38 5.79 16.93
C SER A 19 12.76 5.67 17.59
N ASN A 20 12.78 5.52 18.90
CA ASN A 20 14.02 5.37 19.69
C ASN A 20 14.47 3.91 19.84
N TRP A 21 13.62 2.94 19.50
CA TRP A 21 13.91 1.51 19.64
C TRP A 21 14.39 0.86 18.33
N LEU A 22 14.23 1.55 17.20
CA LEU A 22 14.69 1.08 15.89
C LEU A 22 16.12 1.53 15.60
N THR A 23 16.95 0.58 15.17
CA THR A 23 18.28 0.91 14.63
C THR A 23 18.16 1.67 13.31
N SER A 24 19.19 2.43 12.94
CA SER A 24 19.23 3.17 11.66
C SER A 24 19.01 2.27 10.45
N LEU A 25 19.55 1.04 10.48
CA LEU A 25 19.33 0.04 9.42
C LEU A 25 17.86 -0.38 9.35
N ALA A 26 17.22 -0.67 10.49
CA ALA A 26 15.82 -1.03 10.54
C ALA A 26 14.92 0.10 10.02
N LYS A 27 15.20 1.36 10.42
CA LYS A 27 14.48 2.54 9.90
C LYS A 27 14.58 2.65 8.38
N LYS A 28 15.78 2.46 7.81
CA LYS A 28 16.00 2.47 6.35
C LYS A 28 15.18 1.39 5.64
N SER A 29 15.21 0.16 6.14
CA SER A 29 14.45 -0.96 5.56
C SER A 29 12.94 -0.76 5.66
N LEU A 30 12.44 -0.26 6.79
CA LEU A 30 11.02 0.02 6.97
C LEU A 30 10.52 1.15 6.05
N ARG A 31 11.31 2.21 5.83
CA ARG A 31 10.98 3.24 4.85
C ARG A 31 10.94 2.70 3.42
N ALA A 32 11.88 1.83 3.06
CA ALA A 32 11.86 1.19 1.75
C ALA A 32 10.60 0.34 1.55
N LYS A 33 10.21 -0.45 2.57
CA LYS A 33 8.97 -1.21 2.56
C LYS A 33 7.73 -0.32 2.44
N LEU A 34 7.67 0.76 3.22
CA LEU A 34 6.56 1.71 3.20
C LEU A 34 6.38 2.37 1.83
N ARG A 35 7.48 2.78 1.18
CA ARG A 35 7.46 3.33 -0.18
C ARG A 35 6.97 2.32 -1.22
N ALA A 36 7.27 1.04 -1.04
CA ALA A 36 6.86 -0.01 -1.96
C ALA A 36 5.40 -0.49 -1.76
N MET A 37 4.71 -0.05 -0.69
CA MET A 37 3.33 -0.49 -0.42
C MET A 37 2.37 0.02 -1.48
N LYS A 38 1.70 -0.90 -2.18
CA LYS A 38 0.57 -0.60 -3.07
C LYS A 38 -0.70 -0.35 -2.25
N THR A 39 -1.54 0.56 -2.71
CA THR A 39 -2.88 0.83 -2.15
C THR A 39 -3.92 0.43 -3.17
N LEU A 40 -4.90 -0.37 -2.75
CA LEU A 40 -6.01 -0.85 -3.57
C LEU A 40 -7.30 -0.37 -2.92
N PHE A 41 -8.19 0.28 -3.68
CA PHE A 41 -9.46 0.80 -3.18
C PHE A 41 -10.61 0.33 -4.06
N GLY A 42 -11.73 -0.01 -3.45
CA GLY A 42 -12.91 -0.45 -4.18
C GLY A 42 -12.71 -1.83 -4.80
N PHE A 43 -12.64 -1.88 -6.12
CA PHE A 43 -12.49 -3.09 -6.93
C PHE A 43 -11.27 -2.97 -7.86
N PRO A 44 -10.68 -4.09 -8.33
CA PRO A 44 -9.58 -4.04 -9.27
C PRO A 44 -10.00 -3.41 -10.61
N ASP A 45 -9.12 -2.64 -11.25
CA ASP A 45 -9.44 -1.96 -12.52
C ASP A 45 -9.86 -2.93 -13.65
N TRP A 46 -9.36 -4.18 -13.63
CA TRP A 46 -9.73 -5.20 -14.61
C TRP A 46 -11.19 -5.66 -14.49
N TYR A 47 -11.86 -5.35 -13.38
CA TYR A 47 -13.23 -5.78 -13.11
C TYR A 47 -14.26 -5.10 -14.03
N ASP A 48 -13.95 -3.93 -14.60
CA ASP A 48 -14.84 -3.28 -15.58
C ASP A 48 -14.83 -3.97 -16.96
N GLN A 49 -13.88 -4.89 -17.20
CA GLN A 49 -13.80 -5.67 -18.43
C GLN A 49 -14.70 -6.90 -18.34
N LYS A 50 -15.96 -6.75 -18.77
CA LYS A 50 -17.01 -7.79 -18.70
C LYS A 50 -16.59 -9.14 -19.31
N ASN A 51 -15.81 -9.11 -20.39
CA ASN A 51 -15.25 -10.29 -21.05
C ASN A 51 -14.26 -11.08 -20.17
N LEU A 52 -13.50 -10.40 -19.29
CA LEU A 52 -12.60 -11.06 -18.34
C LEU A 52 -13.36 -11.74 -17.21
N ILE A 53 -14.45 -11.12 -16.72
CA ILE A 53 -15.32 -11.74 -15.73
C ILE A 53 -15.97 -13.00 -16.30
N GLU A 54 -16.54 -12.92 -17.50
CA GLU A 54 -17.16 -14.08 -18.15
C GLU A 54 -16.17 -15.22 -18.43
N ALA A 55 -14.91 -14.92 -18.73
CA ALA A 55 -13.85 -15.92 -18.88
C ALA A 55 -13.43 -16.53 -17.52
N TYR A 56 -13.35 -15.73 -16.47
CA TYR A 56 -12.94 -16.17 -15.12
C TYR A 56 -13.94 -17.15 -14.49
N TYR A 57 -15.23 -17.02 -14.78
CA TYR A 57 -16.30 -17.85 -14.20
C TYR A 57 -16.84 -18.94 -15.14
N LYS A 58 -16.20 -19.19 -16.29
CA LYS A 58 -16.64 -20.19 -17.28
C LYS A 58 -16.07 -21.60 -17.06
N ASP A 59 -15.15 -21.75 -16.11
CA ASP A 59 -14.67 -23.05 -15.59
C ASP A 59 -15.46 -23.45 -14.34
#